data_AF-A0A9J6E8J6-F1
#
_entry.id   AF-A0A9J6E8J6-F1
#
_cell.length_a   1.000
_cell.length_b   1.000
_cell.length_c   1.000
_cell.angle_alpha   90.00
_cell.angle_beta   90.00
_cell.angle_gamma   90.00
#
_symmetry.space_group_name_H-M   'P 1'
#
loop_
_entity.id
_entity.type
_entity.pdbx_description
1 polymer ?
#
loop_
_entity_poly.entity_id
_entity_poly.type
_entity_poly.pdbx_seq_one_letter_code
_entity_poly.pdbx_strand_id
1 'polypeptide(L)'
;MPNQEALAPKWFEDVEATLESYEVPSEWWAGLVLPQLSERARGPLCRLTAEERKAYVKLQSSILESLRLSAAEYKRLFAGLKKGERESWDQFAVHLENYFDYYAQRSKVGTF
;
A
#
# COMPACT_ATOMS: atom_id res chain seq x y z
N MET A 1 6.76 6.23 -1.68
CA MET A 1 6.14 4.89 -1.60
C MET A 1 7.23 3.83 -1.42
N PRO A 2 7.05 2.79 -0.58
CA PRO A 2 8.02 1.71 -0.42
C PRO A 2 8.24 0.95 -1.73
N ASN A 3 9.45 0.42 -1.93
CA ASN A 3 9.79 -0.41 -3.08
C ASN A 3 9.09 -1.79 -3.04
N GLN A 4 8.53 -2.17 -1.89
CA GLN A 4 7.81 -3.41 -1.68
C GLN A 4 6.29 -3.18 -1.81
N GLU A 5 5.68 -3.80 -2.82
CA GLU A 5 4.26 -3.63 -3.17
C GLU A 5 3.31 -4.07 -2.05
N ALA A 6 3.69 -5.09 -1.29
CA ALA A 6 2.91 -5.59 -0.15
C ALA A 6 2.75 -4.57 0.98
N LEU A 7 3.62 -3.56 1.06
CA LEU A 7 3.54 -2.47 2.05
C LEU A 7 2.77 -1.26 1.52
N ALA A 8 2.28 -1.30 0.27
CA ALA A 8 1.54 -0.19 -0.32
C ALA A 8 0.30 0.22 0.49
N PRO A 9 -0.56 -0.70 1.01
CA PRO A 9 -1.73 -0.28 1.77
C PRO A 9 -1.35 0.45 3.06
N LYS A 10 -0.40 -0.10 3.84
CA LYS A 10 0.10 0.56 5.05
C LYS A 10 0.69 1.94 4.77
N TRP A 11 1.42 2.07 3.67
CA TRP A 11 1.94 3.37 3.23
C TRP A 11 0.83 4.38 2.92
N PHE A 12 -0.27 3.97 2.29
CA PHE A 12 -1.42 4.86 2.08
C PHE A 12 -2.04 5.29 3.40
N GLU A 13 -2.27 4.37 4.34
CA GLU A 13 -2.79 4.70 5.68
C GLU A 13 -1.91 5.72 6.40
N ASP A 14 -0.59 5.54 6.38
CA ASP A 14 0.34 6.46 7.05
C ASP A 14 0.36 7.85 6.39
N VAL A 15 0.21 7.90 5.06
CA VAL A 15 0.09 9.15 4.30
C VAL A 15 -1.23 9.85 4.62
N GLU A 16 -2.35 9.13 4.65
CA GLU A 16 -3.66 9.67 5.02
C GLU A 16 -3.63 10.26 6.42
N ALA A 17 -3.15 9.50 7.40
CA ALA A 17 -3.00 9.97 8.78
C ALA A 17 -2.13 11.23 8.87
N THR A 18 -1.06 11.31 8.07
CA THR A 18 -0.20 12.50 8.01
C THR A 18 -0.96 13.69 7.43
N LEU A 19 -1.61 13.53 6.27
CA LEU A 19 -2.35 14.61 5.61
C LEU A 19 -3.53 15.12 6.46
N GLU A 20 -4.23 14.22 7.15
CA GLU A 20 -5.27 14.56 8.12
C GLU A 20 -4.71 15.35 9.31
N SER A 21 -3.56 14.95 9.86
CA SER A 21 -2.92 15.65 10.98
C SER A 21 -2.53 17.10 10.66
N TYR A 22 -2.27 17.38 9.38
CA TYR A 22 -1.97 18.72 8.87
C TYR A 22 -3.20 19.43 8.27
N GLU A 23 -4.40 18.86 8.44
CA GLU A 23 -5.67 19.42 7.95
C GLU A 23 -5.66 19.74 6.45
N VAL A 24 -4.90 18.96 5.67
CA VAL A 24 -4.82 19.17 4.23
C VAL A 24 -6.17 18.82 3.60
N PRO A 25 -6.79 19.69 2.78
CA PRO A 25 -8.06 19.35 2.15
C PRO A 25 -7.91 18.15 1.19
N SER A 26 -8.84 17.21 1.25
CA SER A 26 -8.77 15.90 0.55
C SER A 26 -8.67 16.00 -0.98
N GLU A 27 -9.15 17.10 -1.54
CA GLU A 27 -9.02 17.46 -2.97
C GLU A 27 -7.56 17.64 -3.43
N TRP A 28 -6.63 17.92 -2.51
CA TRP A 28 -5.20 18.08 -2.81
C TRP A 28 -4.40 16.78 -2.66
N TRP A 29 -4.95 15.79 -1.94
CA TRP A 29 -4.22 14.58 -1.56
C TRP A 29 -3.71 13.81 -2.77
N ALA A 30 -4.53 13.68 -3.81
CA ALA A 30 -4.13 13.01 -5.04
C ALA A 30 -2.90 13.67 -5.70
N GLY A 31 -2.88 15.01 -5.75
CA GLY A 31 -1.76 15.78 -6.31
C GLY A 31 -0.48 15.63 -5.50
N LEU A 32 -0.59 15.49 -4.17
CA LEU A 32 0.56 15.28 -3.28
C LEU A 32 1.09 13.84 -3.34
N VAL A 33 0.21 12.86 -3.54
CA VAL A 33 0.55 11.44 -3.54
C VAL A 33 1.12 10.98 -4.88
N LEU A 34 0.60 11.48 -6.01
CA LEU A 34 1.03 11.10 -7.36
C LEU A 34 2.56 11.13 -7.58
N PRO A 35 3.30 12.18 -7.18
CA PRO A 35 4.75 12.24 -7.33
C PRO A 35 5.48 11.18 -6.51
N GLN A 36 4.91 10.75 -5.39
CA GLN A 36 5.51 9.82 -4.42
C GLN A 36 5.29 8.35 -4.77
N LEU A 37 4.46 8.07 -5.79
CA LEU A 37 4.22 6.73 -6.29
C LEU A 37 5.44 6.17 -7.01
N SER A 38 5.71 4.88 -6.78
CA SER A 38 6.72 4.13 -7.54
C SER A 38 6.32 3.98 -9.01
N GLU A 39 7.27 3.70 -9.89
CA GLU A 39 7.00 3.51 -11.33
C GLU A 39 5.93 2.43 -11.59
N ARG A 40 5.98 1.32 -10.84
CA ARG A 40 5.00 0.23 -10.96
C ARG A 40 3.60 0.65 -10.52
N ALA A 41 3.51 1.46 -9.47
CA ALA A 41 2.23 2.03 -9.00
C ALA A 41 1.67 3.12 -9.94
N ARG A 42 2.47 3.65 -10.88
CA ARG A 42 2.01 4.61 -11.89
C ARG A 42 1.39 3.95 -13.12
N GLY A 43 1.68 2.68 -13.39
CA GLY A 43 1.09 1.94 -14.52
C GLY A 43 -0.45 2.00 -14.63
N PRO A 44 -1.21 1.83 -13.53
CA PRO A 44 -2.67 1.90 -13.53
C PRO A 44 -3.21 3.29 -13.85
N LEU A 45 -2.42 4.35 -13.59
CA LEU A 45 -2.85 5.74 -13.80
C LEU A 45 -3.18 5.99 -15.27
N CYS A 46 -2.51 5.31 -16.20
CA CYS A 46 -2.78 5.39 -17.63
C CYS A 46 -4.23 5.03 -18.00
N ARG A 47 -4.93 4.27 -17.15
CA ARG A 47 -6.33 3.87 -17.35
C ARG A 47 -7.34 4.84 -16.71
N LEU A 48 -6.86 5.77 -15.87
CA LEU A 48 -7.69 6.77 -15.20
C LEU A 48 -7.79 8.05 -16.03
N THR A 49 -9.00 8.59 -16.12
CA THR A 49 -9.25 9.92 -16.68
C THR A 49 -8.64 11.02 -15.80
N ALA A 50 -8.50 12.24 -16.33
CA ALA A 50 -7.94 13.36 -15.58
C ALA A 50 -8.72 13.68 -14.29
N GLU A 51 -10.05 13.55 -14.33
CA GLU A 51 -10.90 13.78 -13.15
C GLU A 51 -10.79 12.64 -12.13
N GLU A 52 -10.66 11.39 -12.59
CA GLU A 52 -10.45 10.25 -11.69
C GLU A 52 -9.08 10.27 -11.01
N ARG A 53 -8.08 10.85 -11.65
CA ARG A 53 -6.75 11.06 -11.04
C ARG A 53 -6.78 12.11 -9.93
N LYS A 54 -7.70 13.07 -9.97
CA LYS A 54 -7.88 14.07 -8.90
C LYS A 54 -8.65 13.50 -7.71
N ALA A 55 -9.52 12.52 -7.96
CA ALA A 55 -10.25 11.82 -6.91
C ALA A 55 -9.33 10.83 -6.17
N TYR A 56 -8.82 11.26 -5.01
CA TYR A 56 -7.90 10.47 -4.17
C TYR A 56 -8.37 9.03 -3.92
N VAL A 57 -9.65 8.86 -3.55
CA VAL A 57 -10.22 7.54 -3.24
C VAL A 57 -10.15 6.60 -4.46
N LYS A 58 -10.48 7.09 -5.66
CA LYS A 58 -10.39 6.30 -6.90
C LYS A 58 -8.94 5.99 -7.26
N LEU A 59 -8.06 6.97 -7.11
CA LEU A 59 -6.63 6.83 -7.34
C LEU A 59 -6.05 5.70 -6.47
N GLN A 60 -6.27 5.79 -5.15
CA GLN A 60 -5.82 4.82 -4.16
C GLN A 60 -6.38 3.43 -4.47
N SER A 61 -7.69 3.30 -4.69
CA SER A 61 -8.31 2.00 -4.96
C SER A 61 -7.73 1.35 -6.22
N SER A 62 -7.56 2.10 -7.32
CA SER A 62 -6.98 1.56 -8.55
C SER A 62 -5.52 1.15 -8.39
N ILE A 63 -4.73 1.90 -7.62
CA ILE A 63 -3.33 1.53 -7.34
C ILE A 63 -3.30 0.26 -6.50
N LEU A 64 -4.05 0.21 -5.40
CA LEU A 64 -4.11 -0.95 -4.52
C LEU A 64 -4.64 -2.20 -5.22
N GLU A 65 -5.60 -2.05 -6.14
CA GLU A 65 -6.07 -3.16 -6.98
C GLU A 65 -5.04 -3.67 -7.97
N SER A 66 -4.21 -2.79 -8.51
CA SER A 66 -3.16 -3.20 -9.44
C SER A 66 -1.96 -3.86 -8.77
N LEU A 67 -1.63 -3.41 -7.56
CA LEU A 67 -0.52 -3.92 -6.75
C LEU A 67 -0.96 -5.09 -5.87
N ARG A 68 -2.24 -5.44 -5.93
CA ARG A 68 -2.85 -6.50 -5.14
C ARG A 68 -2.22 -7.83 -5.51
N LEU A 69 -1.38 -8.35 -4.62
CA LEU A 69 -0.80 -9.67 -4.78
C LEU A 69 -1.83 -10.76 -4.45
N SER A 70 -1.63 -11.95 -5.00
CA SER A 70 -2.37 -13.15 -4.62
C SER A 70 -1.95 -13.64 -3.25
N ALA A 71 -2.81 -14.42 -2.58
CA ALA A 71 -2.48 -15.03 -1.28
C ALA A 71 -1.20 -15.89 -1.36
N ALA A 72 -0.98 -16.58 -2.48
CA ALA A 72 0.21 -17.40 -2.70
C ALA A 72 1.49 -16.54 -2.75
N GLU A 73 1.42 -15.35 -3.34
CA GLU A 73 2.53 -14.41 -3.41
C GLU A 73 2.82 -13.78 -2.05
N TYR A 74 1.80 -13.37 -1.29
CA TYR A 74 1.99 -12.91 0.09
C TYR A 74 2.65 -13.99 0.96
N LYS A 75 2.19 -15.25 0.86
CA LYS A 75 2.82 -16.38 1.56
C LYS A 75 4.28 -16.59 1.16
N ARG A 76 4.59 -16.50 -0.14
CA ARG A 76 5.97 -16.62 -0.65
C ARG A 76 6.86 -15.49 -0.13
N LEU A 77 6.37 -14.25 -0.12
CA LEU A 77 7.11 -13.11 0.40
C LEU A 77 7.32 -13.22 1.90
N PHE A 78 6.29 -13.61 2.66
CA PHE A 78 6.38 -13.89 4.09
C PHE A 78 7.45 -14.94 4.41
N ALA A 79 7.44 -16.08 3.70
CA ALA A 79 8.42 -17.14 3.91
C ALA A 79 9.86 -16.74 3.53
N GLY A 80 10.03 -15.75 2.65
CA GLY A 80 11.32 -15.26 2.20
C GLY A 80 11.83 -14.01 2.94
N LEU A 81 11.02 -13.42 3.82
CA LEU A 81 11.38 -12.20 4.53
C LEU A 81 12.55 -12.43 5.48
N LYS A 82 13.53 -11.53 5.43
CA LYS A 82 14.70 -11.50 6.31
C LYS A 82 14.85 -10.08 6.84
N LYS A 83 15.24 -9.95 8.10
CA LYS A 83 15.51 -8.65 8.73
C LYS A 83 16.56 -7.89 7.92
N GLY A 84 16.26 -6.65 7.55
CA GLY A 84 17.24 -5.76 6.93
C GLY A 84 18.38 -5.43 7.89
N GLU A 85 19.58 -5.15 7.38
CA GLU A 85 20.76 -4.86 8.23
C GLU A 85 20.53 -3.66 9.18
N ARG A 86 19.78 -2.64 8.73
CA ARG A 86 19.51 -1.41 9.48
C ARG A 86 18.14 -1.37 10.19
N GLU A 87 17.37 -2.44 10.08
CA GLU A 87 16.02 -2.54 10.64
C GLU A 87 16.08 -3.03 12.10
N SER A 88 15.29 -2.44 12.98
CA SER A 88 15.14 -2.98 14.35
C SER A 88 14.31 -4.27 14.35
N TRP A 89 14.41 -5.08 15.39
CA TRP A 89 13.58 -6.28 15.51
C TRP A 89 12.09 -5.93 15.60
N ASP A 90 11.73 -4.81 16.22
CA ASP A 90 10.35 -4.33 16.31
C ASP A 90 9.81 -3.93 14.93
N GLN A 91 10.59 -3.21 14.12
CA GLN A 91 10.21 -2.86 12.75
C GLN A 91 10.01 -4.11 11.88
N PHE A 92 10.88 -5.11 12.05
CA PHE A 92 10.77 -6.37 11.33
C PHE A 92 9.55 -7.19 11.75
N ALA A 93 9.20 -7.19 13.04
CA ALA A 93 7.98 -7.82 13.54
C ALA A 93 6.73 -7.18 12.94
N VAL A 94 6.65 -5.85 12.92
CA VAL A 94 5.55 -5.11 12.27
C VAL A 94 5.46 -5.43 10.78
N HIS A 95 6.59 -5.55 10.08
CA HIS A 95 6.57 -6.01 8.69
C HIS A 95 6.02 -7.43 8.56
N LEU A 96 6.48 -8.38 9.37
CA LEU A 96 5.96 -9.76 9.33
C LEU A 96 4.45 -9.83 9.60
N GLU A 97 3.95 -9.09 10.59
CA GLU A 97 2.53 -9.00 10.92
C GLU A 97 1.72 -8.47 9.74
N ASN A 98 2.15 -7.36 9.13
CA ASN A 98 1.48 -6.80 7.96
C ASN A 98 1.37 -7.84 6.82
N TYR A 99 2.46 -8.53 6.46
CA TYR A 99 2.43 -9.55 5.40
C TYR A 99 1.51 -10.73 5.74
N PHE A 100 1.45 -11.12 7.01
CA PHE A 100 0.57 -12.18 7.49
C PHE A 100 -0.91 -11.75 7.47
N ASP A 101 -1.23 -10.54 7.92
CA ASP A 101 -2.59 -10.00 7.92
C ASP A 101 -3.13 -9.88 6.49
N TYR A 102 -2.32 -9.38 5.55
CA TYR A 102 -2.69 -9.35 4.13
C TYR A 102 -2.90 -10.75 3.56
N TYR A 103 -2.08 -11.74 3.95
CA TYR A 103 -2.28 -13.13 3.57
C TYR A 103 -3.60 -13.71 4.13
N ALA A 104 -3.89 -13.46 5.41
CA ALA A 104 -5.08 -13.97 6.10
C ALA A 104 -6.36 -13.39 5.51
N GLN A 105 -6.42 -12.06 5.32
CA GLN A 105 -7.53 -11.36 4.68
C GLN A 105 -7.78 -11.89 3.25
N ARG A 106 -6.72 -12.26 2.52
CA ARG A 106 -6.85 -12.78 1.14
C ARG A 106 -7.19 -14.26 1.04
N SER A 107 -6.84 -15.05 2.04
CA SER A 107 -7.10 -16.49 2.04
C SER A 107 -8.57 -16.84 2.29
N LYS A 108 -9.46 -15.83 2.46
CA LYS A 108 -10.87 -16.01 2.86
C LYS A 108 -11.00 -16.99 4.03
N VAL A 109 -10.07 -16.94 4.98
CA VAL A 109 -10.26 -17.64 6.24
C VAL A 109 -11.31 -16.81 6.97
N GLY A 110 -12.57 -17.20 6.82
CA GLY A 110 -13.64 -16.70 7.66
C GLY A 110 -13.27 -17.02 9.09
N THR A 111 -12.89 -16.01 9.85
CA THR A 111 -12.82 -16.12 11.31
C THR A 111 -14.25 -16.35 11.77
N PHE A 112 -14.51 -17.56 12.26
CA PHE A 112 -15.76 -17.97 12.90
C PHE A 112 -15.97 -17.22 14.22
#